data_AF-A0AAE0ALD3-F1
#
_entry.id   AF-A0AAE0ALD3-F1
#
_cell.length_a   1.000
_cell.length_b   1.000
_cell.length_c   1.000
_cell.angle_alpha   90.00
_cell.angle_beta   90.00
_cell.angle_gamma   90.00
#
_symmetry.space_group_name_H-M   'P 1'
#
loop_
_entity.id
_entity.type
_entity.pdbx_description
1 polymer ?
#
loop_
_entity_poly.entity_id
_entity_poly.type
_entity_poly.pdbx_seq_one_letter_code
_entity_poly.pdbx_strand_id
1 'polypeptide(L)'
;MFGIFELEEQLRWHETHKSRDNKMGHPVDSVAWETINRTWQPFASDPRNIRFGLASEGFNPFQDCSSRHSCWSVILAIFNLPPWLCMLKENLMLSLLIPGPKSLEMTLMFSWNHL
;
A
#
# COMPACT_ATOMS: atom_id res chain seq x y z
N MET A 1 -18.07 7.11 -7.00
CA MET A 1 -17.42 7.93 -5.96
C MET A 1 -18.30 7.81 -4.72
N PHE A 2 -17.81 7.14 -3.68
CA PHE A 2 -18.57 7.04 -2.41
C PHE A 2 -18.83 8.43 -1.86
N GLY A 3 -19.95 8.62 -1.16
CA GLY A 3 -20.19 9.85 -0.41
C GLY A 3 -19.12 10.04 0.66
N ILE A 4 -18.76 11.28 0.98
CA ILE A 4 -17.69 11.58 1.96
C ILE A 4 -17.91 10.89 3.31
N PHE A 5 -19.18 10.79 3.72
CA PHE A 5 -19.60 10.20 4.99
C PHE A 5 -19.42 8.68 5.01
N GLU A 6 -19.70 8.02 3.89
CA GLU A 6 -19.52 6.57 3.76
C GLU A 6 -18.03 6.22 3.79
N LEU A 7 -17.19 7.04 3.14
CA LEU A 7 -15.74 6.86 3.17
C LEU A 7 -15.15 7.05 4.58
N GLU A 8 -15.66 8.03 5.36
CA GLU A 8 -15.22 8.26 6.74
C GLU A 8 -15.44 7.02 7.62
N GLU A 9 -16.61 6.40 7.52
CA GLU A 9 -16.91 5.17 8.25
C GLU A 9 -15.97 4.02 7.84
N GLN A 10 -15.71 3.87 6.55
CA GLN A 10 -14.80 2.85 6.03
C GLN A 10 -13.34 3.07 6.47
N LEU A 11 -12.88 4.31 6.65
CA LEU A 11 -11.53 4.61 7.14
C LEU A 11 -11.30 4.16 8.59
N ARG A 12 -12.38 3.94 9.35
CA ARG A 12 -12.32 3.43 10.73
C ARG A 12 -12.51 1.92 10.81
N TRP A 13 -12.74 1.25 9.69
CA TRP A 13 -13.05 -0.19 9.63
C TRP A 13 -12.02 -1.05 10.38
N HIS A 14 -10.74 -0.72 10.22
CA HIS A 14 -9.63 -1.46 10.85
C HIS A 14 -9.68 -1.49 12.39
N GLU A 15 -10.33 -0.52 13.04
CA GLU A 15 -10.42 -0.42 14.50
C GLU A 15 -11.21 -1.59 15.10
N THR A 16 -12.27 -2.02 14.42
CA THR A 16 -13.23 -3.01 14.92
C THR A 16 -13.08 -4.39 14.30
N HIS A 17 -12.30 -4.53 13.22
CA HIS A 17 -12.21 -5.75 12.41
C HIS A 17 -10.83 -6.43 12.44
N LYS A 18 -10.03 -6.19 13.49
CA LYS A 18 -8.79 -6.94 13.70
C LYS A 18 -9.11 -8.43 13.89
N SER A 19 -8.38 -9.29 13.19
CA SER A 19 -8.57 -10.73 13.26
C SER A 19 -8.29 -11.29 14.66
N ARG A 20 -9.09 -12.30 15.05
CA ARG A 20 -8.98 -13.03 16.32
C ARG A 20 -8.37 -14.42 16.15
N ASP A 21 -8.26 -14.92 14.92
CA ASP A 21 -7.84 -16.29 14.63
C ASP A 21 -6.35 -16.44 14.31
N ASN A 22 -5.56 -15.39 14.60
CA ASN A 22 -4.13 -15.27 14.26
C ASN A 22 -3.81 -15.43 12.75
N LYS A 23 -4.80 -15.32 11.86
CA LYS A 23 -4.55 -15.25 10.41
C LYS A 23 -4.48 -13.80 9.97
N MET A 24 -3.54 -13.53 9.07
CA MET A 24 -3.43 -12.24 8.42
C MET A 24 -4.42 -12.19 7.26
N GLY A 25 -5.54 -11.46 7.44
CA GLY A 25 -6.49 -11.15 6.37
C GLY A 25 -6.35 -9.71 5.87
N HIS A 26 -5.75 -8.85 6.67
CA HIS A 26 -5.59 -7.43 6.40
C HIS A 26 -4.31 -6.88 7.06
N PRO A 27 -3.69 -5.78 6.57
CA PRO A 27 -2.48 -5.22 7.19
C PRO A 27 -2.61 -4.90 8.67
N VAL A 28 -3.83 -4.63 9.18
CA VAL A 28 -4.11 -4.42 10.62
C VAL A 28 -3.76 -5.63 11.50
N ASP A 29 -3.75 -6.82 10.91
CA ASP A 29 -3.44 -8.08 11.60
C ASP A 29 -1.92 -8.32 11.70
N SER A 30 -1.11 -7.49 11.03
CA SER A 30 0.33 -7.65 10.98
C SER A 30 1.04 -7.17 12.26
N VAL A 31 2.17 -7.82 12.55
CA VAL A 31 3.11 -7.39 13.59
C VAL A 31 3.66 -5.98 13.30
N ALA A 32 3.81 -5.63 12.03
CA ALA A 32 4.22 -4.30 11.60
C ALA A 32 3.21 -3.23 12.07
N TRP A 33 1.91 -3.47 11.91
CA TRP A 33 0.87 -2.55 12.38
C TRP A 33 0.89 -2.37 13.89
N GLU A 34 1.05 -3.45 14.64
CA GLU A 34 1.19 -3.38 16.10
C GLU A 34 2.44 -2.59 16.50
N THR A 35 3.56 -2.82 15.82
CA THR A 35 4.82 -2.12 16.06
C THR A 35 4.67 -0.61 15.82
N ILE A 36 4.00 -0.23 14.73
CA ILE A 36 3.66 1.17 14.44
C ILE A 36 2.81 1.76 15.57
N ASN A 37 1.77 1.05 16.01
CA ASN A 37 0.88 1.53 17.06
C ASN A 37 1.59 1.73 18.42
N ARG A 38 2.53 0.84 18.75
CA ARG A 38 3.34 0.94 19.97
C ARG A 38 4.35 2.09 19.89
N THR A 39 4.93 2.32 18.72
CA THR A 39 5.95 3.35 18.49
C THR A 39 5.35 4.76 18.46
N TRP A 40 4.19 4.92 17.81
CA TRP A 40 3.52 6.21 17.65
C TRP A 40 2.11 6.18 18.27
N GLN A 41 2.05 6.08 19.60
CA GLN A 41 0.79 6.00 20.33
C GLN A 41 -0.16 7.18 20.06
N PRO A 42 0.29 8.45 19.96
CA PRO A 42 -0.60 9.57 19.62
C PRO A 42 -1.17 9.46 18.20
N PHE A 43 -0.42 8.84 17.29
CA PHE A 43 -0.92 8.56 15.93
C PHE A 43 -1.94 7.41 15.98
N ALA A 44 -1.68 6.38 16.78
CA ALA A 44 -2.58 5.24 16.91
C ALA A 44 -3.89 5.57 17.64
N SER A 45 -3.91 6.59 18.49
CA SER A 45 -5.09 6.95 19.28
C SER A 45 -6.23 7.53 18.47
N ASP A 46 -5.96 8.10 17.29
CA ASP A 46 -7.01 8.54 16.37
C ASP A 46 -7.14 7.50 15.22
N PRO A 47 -8.24 6.71 15.17
CA PRO A 47 -8.46 5.74 14.11
C PRO A 47 -8.64 6.38 12.72
N ARG A 48 -8.83 7.70 12.64
CA ARG A 48 -8.92 8.41 11.35
C ARG A 48 -7.54 8.70 10.76
N ASN A 49 -6.46 8.49 11.52
CA ASN A 49 -5.11 8.63 11.00
C ASN A 49 -4.84 7.56 9.93
N ILE A 50 -4.60 8.03 8.71
CA ILE A 50 -4.48 7.19 7.52
C ILE A 50 -3.10 6.55 7.45
N ARG A 51 -3.08 5.23 7.24
CA ARG A 51 -1.89 4.44 6.97
C ARG A 51 -1.89 4.03 5.50
N PHE A 52 -0.78 4.29 4.83
CA PHE A 52 -0.59 3.95 3.43
C PHE A 52 0.32 2.74 3.28
N GLY A 53 -0.10 1.80 2.42
CA GLY A 53 0.81 0.85 1.80
C GLY A 53 1.49 1.51 0.61
N LEU A 54 2.80 1.32 0.49
CA LEU A 54 3.57 1.76 -0.67
C LEU A 54 4.01 0.53 -1.45
N ALA A 55 3.76 0.55 -2.76
CA ALA A 55 4.28 -0.43 -3.71
C ALA A 55 4.98 0.30 -4.84
N SER A 56 6.11 -0.24 -5.29
CA SER A 56 6.80 0.26 -6.47
C SER A 56 7.05 -0.84 -7.47
N GLU A 57 6.68 -0.63 -8.73
CA GLU A 57 6.89 -1.59 -9.80
C GLU A 57 7.46 -0.91 -11.05
N GLY A 58 8.44 -1.56 -11.68
CA GLY A 58 9.01 -1.12 -12.94
C GLY A 58 8.17 -1.57 -14.12
N PHE A 59 7.75 -0.65 -14.98
CA PHE A 59 7.05 -0.93 -16.24
C PHE A 59 7.69 -0.20 -17.42
N ASN A 60 7.46 -0.68 -18.65
CA ASN A 60 7.85 0.03 -19.87
C ASN A 60 6.66 0.87 -20.39
N PRO A 61 6.74 2.21 -20.39
CA PRO A 61 5.63 3.06 -20.82
C PRO A 61 5.37 3.02 -22.33
N PHE A 62 6.31 2.57 -23.16
CA PHE A 62 6.20 2.63 -24.62
C PHE A 62 5.65 1.35 -25.26
N GLN A 63 5.31 0.33 -24.44
CA GLN A 63 4.83 -0.99 -24.89
C GLN A 63 5.69 -1.65 -25.98
N ASP A 64 6.91 -1.14 -26.22
CA ASP A 64 7.85 -1.81 -27.08
C ASP A 64 8.49 -2.96 -26.27
N CYS A 65 8.78 -4.09 -26.90
CA CYS A 65 9.52 -5.17 -26.23
C CYS A 65 10.99 -4.79 -25.97
N SER A 66 11.32 -3.49 -26.02
CA SER A 66 12.66 -2.97 -25.83
C SER A 66 12.89 -2.65 -24.37
N SER A 67 14.10 -2.88 -23.88
CA SER A 67 14.54 -2.47 -22.54
C SER A 67 15.08 -1.03 -22.52
N ARG A 68 14.78 -0.21 -23.55
CA ARG A 68 15.37 1.13 -23.73
C ARG A 68 14.84 2.16 -22.75
N HIS A 69 13.65 1.91 -22.21
CA HIS A 69 12.95 2.78 -21.30
C HIS A 69 12.34 1.94 -20.19
N SER A 70 12.63 2.29 -18.95
CA SER A 70 11.95 1.76 -17.78
C SER A 70 11.41 2.92 -16.96
N CYS A 71 10.31 2.72 -16.27
CA CYS A 71 9.76 3.67 -15.34
C CYS A 71 9.19 2.95 -14.13
N TRP A 72 9.44 3.48 -12.94
CA TRP A 72 8.98 2.90 -11.69
C TRP A 72 7.77 3.71 -11.24
N SER A 73 6.60 3.09 -11.21
CA SER A 73 5.43 3.68 -10.58
C SER A 73 5.56 3.52 -9.07
N VAL A 74 5.19 4.55 -8.31
CA VAL A 74 5.02 4.45 -6.86
C VAL A 74 3.54 4.60 -6.56
N ILE A 75 2.91 3.50 -6.18
CA ILE A 75 1.48 3.41 -5.90
C ILE A 75 1.26 3.39 -4.39
N LEU A 76 0.33 4.21 -3.93
CA LEU A 76 -0.13 4.24 -2.55
C LEU A 76 -1.51 3.58 -2.46
N ALA A 77 -1.69 2.70 -1.47
CA ALA A 77 -2.97 2.10 -1.12
C ALA A 77 -3.38 2.52 0.30
N ILE A 78 -4.65 2.81 0.53
CA ILE A 78 -5.16 3.17 1.85
C ILE A 78 -5.47 1.89 2.64
N PHE A 79 -4.65 1.55 3.63
CA PHE A 79 -4.82 0.35 4.45
C PHE A 79 -5.78 0.55 5.62
N ASN A 80 -6.42 1.71 5.74
CA ASN A 80 -7.50 1.91 6.72
C ASN A 80 -8.82 1.32 6.26
N LEU A 81 -9.00 1.18 4.94
CA LEU A 81 -10.20 0.67 4.28
C LEU A 81 -10.31 -0.86 4.41
N PRO A 82 -11.52 -1.43 4.33
CA PRO A 82 -11.67 -2.88 4.32
C PRO A 82 -10.99 -3.55 3.11
N PRO A 83 -10.70 -4.86 3.17
CA PRO A 83 -10.00 -5.61 2.13
C PRO A 83 -10.60 -5.49 0.72
N TRP A 84 -11.93 -5.39 0.63
CA TRP A 84 -12.63 -5.27 -0.65
C TRP A 84 -12.61 -3.84 -1.23
N LEU A 85 -12.21 -2.84 -0.45
CA LEU A 85 -12.06 -1.45 -0.92
C LEU A 85 -10.60 -1.05 -1.11
N CYS A 86 -9.68 -1.49 -0.24
CA CYS A 86 -8.31 -0.98 -0.21
C CYS A 86 -7.50 -1.25 -1.50
N MET A 87 -7.84 -2.31 -2.24
CA MET A 87 -7.20 -2.68 -3.51
C MET A 87 -8.02 -2.28 -4.75
N LEU A 88 -9.14 -1.56 -4.59
CA LEU A 88 -9.87 -1.02 -5.74
C LEU A 88 -9.05 0.08 -6.42
N LYS A 89 -9.08 0.11 -7.75
CA LYS A 89 -8.31 1.07 -8.56
C LYS A 89 -8.60 2.52 -8.18
N GLU A 90 -9.81 2.82 -7.71
CA GLU A 90 -10.24 4.16 -7.28
C GLU A 90 -9.58 4.60 -5.97
N ASN A 91 -9.12 3.65 -5.15
CA ASN A 91 -8.44 3.88 -3.88
C ASN A 91 -6.91 3.72 -3.97
N LEU A 92 -6.41 3.36 -5.16
CA LEU A 92 -4.99 3.35 -5.47
C LEU A 92 -4.59 4.72 -6.04
N MET A 93 -3.57 5.33 -5.45
CA MET A 93 -3.05 6.62 -5.89
C MET A 93 -1.67 6.44 -6.49
N LEU A 94 -1.52 6.80 -7.76
CA LEU A 94 -0.19 6.98 -8.34
C LEU A 94 0.43 8.27 -7.79
N SER A 95 1.46 8.12 -6.98
CA SER A 95 2.11 9.25 -6.30
C SER A 95 3.32 9.79 -7.06
N LEU A 96 4.14 8.89 -7.63
CA LEU A 96 5.37 9.23 -8.33
C LEU A 96 5.57 8.33 -9.54
N LEU A 97 6.21 8.90 -10.56
CA LEU A 97 6.69 8.19 -11.73
C LEU A 97 8.19 8.47 -11.87
N ILE A 98 9.02 7.49 -11.57
CA ILE A 98 10.48 7.65 -11.52
C ILE A 98 11.07 7.06 -12.81
N PRO A 99 11.75 7.83 -13.67
CA PRO A 99 12.46 7.27 -14.80
C PRO A 99 13.49 6.26 -14.32
N GLY A 100 13.38 5.03 -14.80
CA GLY A 100 14.34 3.96 -14.53
C GLY A 100 15.50 3.99 -15.54
N PRO A 101 16.55 3.18 -15.30
CA PRO A 101 17.70 3.12 -16.19
C PRO A 101 17.31 2.72 -17.61
N LYS A 102 18.03 3.27 -18.60
CA LYS A 102 17.82 3.06 -20.05
C LYS A 102 18.17 1.66 -20.55
N SER A 103 18.72 0.81 -19.69
CA SER A 103 19.04 -0.57 -19.96
C SER A 103 18.74 -1.38 -18.70
N LEU A 104 17.83 -2.35 -18.81
CA LEU A 104 17.68 -3.40 -17.81
C LEU A 104 18.96 -4.24 -17.79
N GLU A 105 19.93 -3.88 -16.96
CA GLU A 105 20.62 -4.96 -16.25
C GLU A 105 19.56 -5.52 -15.30
N MET A 106 19.08 -6.71 -15.63
CA MET A 106 18.02 -7.40 -14.91
C MET A 106 18.55 -7.89 -13.54
N THR A 107 18.94 -6.96 -12.68
CA THR A 107 19.10 -7.26 -11.25
C THR A 107 17.69 -7.31 -10.68
N LEU A 108 17.10 -8.51 -10.70
CA LEU A 108 15.98 -8.87 -9.86
C LEU A 108 16.43 -8.68 -8.40
N MET A 109 16.32 -7.45 -7.87
CA MET A 109 16.46 -7.23 -6.43
C MET A 109 15.14 -7.63 -5.77
N PHE A 110 14.86 -8.93 -5.75
CA PHE A 110 13.97 -9.50 -4.74
C PHE A 110 14.70 -9.41 -3.39
N SER A 111 14.58 -8.27 -2.73
CA SER A 111 14.89 -8.19 -1.30
C SER A 111 13.67 -8.67 -0.51
N TRP A 112 13.45 -9.98 -0.53
CA TRP A 112 12.81 -10.70 0.57
C TRP A 112 13.87 -11.64 1.14
N ASN A 113 14.72 -11.13 2.02
CA ASN A 113 15.54 -11.91 2.93
C ASN A 113 15.73 -11.09 4.21
N HIS A 114 15.33 -11.70 5.33
CA HIS A 114 15.32 -11.18 6.70
C HIS A 114 14.25 -10.12 7.03
N LEU A 115 13.03 -10.60 7.30
CA LEU A 115 12.38 -10.55 8.61
C LEU A 115 11.36 -11.70 8.72
#